data_AF-X1SLS8-F1
#
_entry.id   AF-X1SLS8-F1
#
_cell.length_a   1.000
_cell.length_b   1.000
_cell.length_c   1.000
_cell.angle_alpha   90.00
_cell.angle_beta   90.00
_cell.angle_gamma   90.00
#
_symmetry.space_group_name_H-M   'P 1'
#
loop_
_entity.id
_entity.type
_entity.pdbx_description
1 polymer ?
#
loop_
_entity_poly.entity_id
_entity_poly.type
_entity_poly.pdbx_seq_one_letter_code
_entity_poly.pdbx_strand_id
1 'polypeptide(L)'
;MDLTLMIMEVITGPEIIALVALMGCNVILSIIAAIAKGEFSFRNLGDFVGTRVVPLLAYVVVALLAQVLDDWTPASLVVFAGLVALYGAGIAAAIKALTGVSIPNIFTEKRKKDSHE
;
A
#
# COMPACT_ATOMS: atom_id res chain seq x y z
N MET A 1 17.39 -24.99 -1.48
CA MET A 1 15.93 -24.98 -1.30
C MET A 1 15.29 -25.22 -2.66
N ASP A 2 14.22 -26.02 -2.75
CA ASP A 2 13.45 -26.15 -3.99
C ASP A 2 12.79 -24.80 -4.32
N LEU A 3 12.86 -24.38 -5.59
CA LEU A 3 12.30 -23.13 -6.09
C LEU A 3 10.80 -23.01 -5.74
N THR A 4 10.07 -24.12 -5.77
CA THR A 4 8.64 -24.15 -5.44
C THR A 4 8.38 -23.81 -3.97
N LEU A 5 9.21 -24.33 -3.06
CA LEU A 5 9.10 -24.07 -1.62
C LEU A 5 9.47 -22.62 -1.30
N MET A 6 10.51 -22.10 -1.95
CA MET A 6 10.94 -20.71 -1.82
C MET A 6 9.82 -19.73 -2.23
N ILE A 7 9.18 -19.97 -3.37
CA ILE A 7 8.06 -19.16 -3.84
C ILE A 7 6.89 -19.20 -2.86
N MET A 8 6.58 -20.38 -2.31
CA MET A 8 5.53 -20.53 -1.31
C MET A 8 5.84 -19.76 -0.03
N GLU A 9 7.08 -19.81 0.48
CA GLU A 9 7.50 -19.06 1.66
C GLU A 9 7.37 -17.54 1.46
N VAL A 10 7.78 -17.00 0.30
CA VAL A 10 7.61 -15.57 0.01
C VAL A 10 6.14 -15.17 -0.09
N ILE A 11 5.34 -15.92 -0.87
CA ILE A 11 3.94 -15.56 -1.12
C ILE A 11 3.09 -15.67 0.14
N THR A 12 3.37 -16.66 1.00
CA THR A 12 2.70 -16.84 2.29
C THR A 12 3.37 -16.06 3.43
N GLY A 13 4.40 -15.27 3.11
CA GLY A 13 5.11 -14.43 4.07
C GLY A 13 4.21 -13.35 4.68
N PRO A 14 4.49 -12.93 5.92
CA PRO A 14 3.69 -11.93 6.62
C PRO A 14 3.64 -10.60 5.87
N GLU A 15 4.70 -10.21 5.16
CA GLU A 15 4.75 -8.99 4.38
C GLU A 15 3.75 -9.00 3.21
N ILE A 16 3.69 -10.10 2.44
CA ILE A 16 2.76 -10.23 1.32
C ILE A 16 1.33 -10.24 1.83
N ILE A 17 1.04 -10.98 2.91
CA ILE A 17 -0.29 -11.00 3.53
C ILE A 17 -0.72 -9.58 3.95
N ALA A 18 0.18 -8.84 4.60
CA ALA A 18 -0.09 -7.46 5.03
C ALA A 18 -0.35 -6.52 3.83
N LEU A 19 0.46 -6.62 2.77
CA LEU A 19 0.29 -5.82 1.57
C LEU A 19 -1.00 -6.15 0.82
N VAL A 20 -1.36 -7.43 0.71
CA VAL A 20 -2.63 -7.86 0.09
C VAL A 20 -3.82 -7.35 0.89
N ALA A 21 -3.77 -7.43 2.22
CA ALA A 21 -4.81 -6.89 3.09
C ALA A 21 -4.95 -5.36 2.91
N LEU A 22 -3.84 -4.62 2.93
CA LEU A 22 -3.82 -3.16 2.71
C LEU A 22 -4.33 -2.79 1.31
N MET A 23 -3.92 -3.53 0.28
CA MET A 23 -4.39 -3.35 -1.08
C MET A 23 -5.91 -3.57 -1.14
N GLY A 24 -6.42 -4.65 -0.54
CA GLY A 24 -7.84 -4.95 -0.47
C GLY A 24 -8.64 -3.82 0.20
N CYS A 25 -8.19 -3.34 1.35
CA CYS A 25 -8.80 -2.21 2.04
C CYS A 25 -8.81 -0.93 1.17
N ASN A 26 -7.67 -0.62 0.54
CA ASN A 26 -7.57 0.52 -0.37
C ASN A 26 -8.55 0.41 -1.55
N VAL A 27 -8.68 -0.79 -2.14
CA VAL A 27 -9.62 -1.06 -3.23
C VAL A 27 -11.06 -0.86 -2.79
N ILE A 28 -11.49 -1.53 -1.73
CA ILE A 28 -12.86 -1.49 -1.26
C ILE A 28 -13.26 -0.06 -0.89
N LEU A 29 -12.43 0.64 -0.11
CA LEU A 29 -12.74 2.01 0.31
C LEU A 29 -12.79 2.98 -0.86
N SER A 30 -11.92 2.82 -1.86
CA SER A 30 -11.93 3.68 -3.04
C SER A 30 -13.17 3.46 -3.91
N ILE A 31 -13.62 2.21 -4.04
CA ILE A 31 -14.87 1.88 -4.72
C ILE A 31 -16.05 2.51 -3.98
N ILE A 32 -16.11 2.35 -2.66
CA ILE A 32 -17.17 2.94 -1.83
C ILE A 32 -17.17 4.48 -1.96
N ALA A 33 -16.00 5.12 -1.91
CA ALA A 33 -15.87 6.57 -2.09
C ALA A 33 -16.32 7.04 -3.47
N ALA A 34 -15.97 6.31 -4.53
CA ALA A 34 -16.39 6.63 -5.90
C ALA A 34 -17.91 6.47 -6.09
N ILE A 35 -18.52 5.43 -5.51
CA ILE A 35 -19.97 5.21 -5.53
C ILE A 35 -20.68 6.34 -4.77
N ALA A 36 -20.21 6.69 -3.58
CA ALA A 36 -20.80 7.75 -2.75
C ALA A 36 -20.79 9.13 -3.44
N LYS A 37 -19.80 9.38 -4.31
CA LYS A 37 -19.69 10.63 -5.10
C LYS A 37 -20.39 10.58 -6.46
N GLY A 38 -20.94 9.43 -6.86
CA GLY A 38 -21.55 9.26 -8.17
C GLY A 38 -20.55 9.21 -9.34
N GLU A 39 -19.26 9.04 -9.06
CA GLU A 39 -18.17 9.05 -10.05
C GLU A 39 -17.74 7.64 -10.49
N PHE A 40 -18.47 6.60 -10.07
CA PHE A 40 -18.07 5.22 -10.33
C PHE A 40 -18.17 4.87 -11.81
N SER A 41 -17.01 4.59 -12.41
CA SER A 41 -16.88 4.05 -13.76
C SER A 41 -16.10 2.74 -13.70
N PHE A 42 -16.64 1.67 -14.28
CA PHE A 42 -15.94 0.38 -14.42
C PHE A 42 -14.63 0.52 -15.21
N ARG A 43 -14.45 1.57 -16.01
CA ARG A 43 -13.17 1.88 -16.68
C ARG A 43 -12.06 2.17 -15.67
N ASN A 44 -12.40 2.73 -14.51
CA ASN A 44 -11.45 3.00 -13.43
C ASN A 44 -11.01 1.71 -12.71
N LEU A 45 -11.72 0.57 -12.88
CA LEU A 45 -11.26 -0.73 -12.35
C LEU A 45 -10.00 -1.23 -13.05
N GLY A 46 -9.85 -0.99 -14.35
CA GLY A 46 -8.60 -1.29 -15.06
C GLY A 46 -7.42 -0.50 -14.51
N ASP A 47 -7.65 0.79 -14.21
CA ASP A 47 -6.65 1.68 -13.61
C ASP A 47 -6.34 1.28 -12.15
N PHE A 48 -7.34 0.76 -11.42
CA PHE A 48 -7.15 0.19 -10.09
C PHE A 48 -6.27 -1.05 -10.08
N VAL A 49 -6.36 -1.92 -11.10
CA VAL A 49 -5.46 -3.07 -11.23
C VAL A 49 -4.03 -2.59 -11.53
N GLY A 50 -3.87 -1.66 -12.47
CA GLY A 50 -2.55 -1.12 -12.84
C GLY A 50 -1.83 -0.44 -11.66
N THR A 51 -2.51 0.44 -10.94
CA THR A 51 -1.90 1.24 -9.88
C THR A 51 -1.71 0.51 -8.55
N ARG A 52 -2.36 -0.64 -8.35
CA ARG A 52 -2.34 -1.36 -7.07
C ARG A 52 -1.76 -2.76 -7.16
N VAL A 53 -2.04 -3.50 -8.23
CA VAL A 53 -1.57 -4.89 -8.38
C VAL A 53 -0.16 -4.94 -8.97
N VAL A 54 0.17 -4.08 -9.94
CA VAL A 54 1.52 -4.06 -10.54
C VAL A 54 2.60 -3.75 -9.50
N PRO A 55 2.42 -2.76 -8.60
CA PRO A 55 3.41 -2.52 -7.55
C PRO A 55 3.59 -3.70 -6.58
N LEU A 56 2.52 -4.45 -6.28
CA LEU A 56 2.59 -5.67 -5.47
C LEU A 56 3.40 -6.76 -6.17
N LEU A 57 3.17 -6.97 -7.47
CA LEU A 57 3.95 -7.93 -8.27
C LEU A 57 5.43 -7.56 -8.31
N ALA A 58 5.75 -6.26 -8.44
CA ALA A 58 7.13 -5.79 -8.37
C ALA A 58 7.78 -6.11 -7.01
N TYR A 59 7.04 -5.97 -5.91
CA TYR A 59 7.54 -6.36 -4.60
C TYR A 59 7.78 -7.86 -4.46
N VAL A 60 6.89 -8.71 -4.98
CA VAL A 60 7.09 -10.17 -4.98
C VAL A 60 8.41 -10.55 -5.66
N VAL A 61 8.73 -9.92 -6.79
CA VAL A 61 10.01 -10.14 -7.50
C VAL A 61 11.19 -9.73 -6.62
N VAL A 62 11.13 -8.55 -5.99
CA VAL A 62 12.21 -8.05 -5.12
C VAL A 62 12.36 -8.91 -3.85
N ALA A 63 11.25 -9.41 -3.29
CA ALA A 63 11.27 -10.30 -2.13
C ALA A 63 11.89 -11.67 -2.46
N LEU A 64 11.60 -12.23 -3.65
CA LEU A 64 12.27 -13.43 -4.15
C LEU A 64 13.76 -13.19 -4.36
N LEU A 65 14.15 -12.05 -4.92
CA LEU A 65 15.56 -11.68 -5.06
C LEU A 65 16.25 -11.55 -3.70
N ALA A 66 15.58 -10.99 -2.69
CA ALA A 66 16.12 -10.89 -1.32
C ALA A 66 16.32 -12.23 -0.62
N GLN A 67 15.55 -13.27 -0.97
CA GLN A 67 15.78 -14.63 -0.45
C GLN A 67 16.95 -15.35 -1.13
N VAL A 68 17.22 -15.04 -2.39
CA VAL A 68 18.28 -15.70 -3.19
C VAL A 68 19.61 -14.96 -3.07
N LEU A 69 19.56 -13.63 -2.96
CA LEU A 69 20.69 -12.73 -2.94
C LEU A 69 20.59 -11.86 -1.67
N ASP A 70 21.44 -12.13 -0.68
CA ASP A 70 21.43 -11.45 0.62
C ASP A 70 21.51 -9.91 0.50
N ASP A 71 22.16 -9.39 -0.54
CA ASP A 71 22.30 -7.94 -0.77
C ASP A 71 20.98 -7.22 -1.12
N TRP A 72 19.91 -7.96 -1.41
CA TRP A 72 18.62 -7.40 -1.81
C TRP A 72 17.65 -7.16 -0.64
N THR A 73 17.97 -7.58 0.58
CA THR A 73 17.12 -7.34 1.76
C THR A 73 16.82 -5.85 2.01
N PRO A 74 17.77 -4.90 1.87
CA PRO A 74 17.46 -3.48 2.01
C PRO A 74 16.49 -2.98 0.94
N ALA A 75 16.62 -3.47 -0.29
CA ALA A 75 15.73 -3.12 -1.39
C ALA A 75 14.30 -3.63 -1.14
N SER A 76 14.15 -4.86 -0.64
CA SER A 76 12.82 -5.40 -0.31
C SER A 76 12.13 -4.57 0.78
N LEU A 77 12.86 -4.17 1.84
CA LEU A 77 12.30 -3.32 2.90
C LEU A 77 11.84 -1.95 2.39
N VAL A 78 12.63 -1.30 1.52
CA VAL A 78 12.28 0.00 0.94
C VAL A 78 11.04 -0.11 0.07
N VAL A 79 10.95 -1.13 -0.78
CA VAL A 79 9.79 -1.35 -1.65
C VAL A 79 8.55 -1.67 -0.80
N PHE A 80 8.69 -2.50 0.24
CA PHE A 80 7.61 -2.79 1.20
C PHE A 80 7.08 -1.51 1.84
N ALA A 81 7.96 -0.68 2.42
CA ALA A 81 7.57 0.58 3.06
C ALA A 81 6.89 1.54 2.06
N GLY A 82 7.39 1.61 0.83
CA GLY A 82 6.79 2.40 -0.25
C GLY A 82 5.37 1.94 -0.59
N LEU A 83 5.11 0.63 -0.65
CA LEU A 83 3.78 0.08 -0.88
C LEU A 83 2.83 0.34 0.28
N VAL A 84 3.30 0.17 1.52
CA VAL A 84 2.50 0.50 2.71
C VAL A 84 2.09 1.97 2.68
N ALA A 85 3.02 2.87 2.34
CA ALA A 85 2.73 4.30 2.21
C ALA A 85 1.74 4.60 1.06
N LEU A 86 1.92 3.96 -0.11
CA LEU A 86 1.02 4.12 -1.25
C LEU A 86 -0.40 3.67 -0.93
N TYR A 87 -0.56 2.48 -0.34
CA TYR A 87 -1.88 1.96 0.00
C TYR A 87 -2.51 2.73 1.16
N GLY A 88 -1.72 3.08 2.18
CA GLY A 88 -2.17 3.91 3.30
C GLY A 88 -2.65 5.29 2.85
N ALA A 89 -1.95 5.94 1.91
CA ALA A 89 -2.36 7.22 1.35
C ALA A 89 -3.69 7.11 0.59
N GLY A 90 -3.90 6.04 -0.18
CA GLY A 90 -5.16 5.77 -0.86
C GLY A 90 -6.32 5.57 0.11
N ILE A 91 -6.10 4.80 1.18
CA ILE A 91 -7.07 4.61 2.27
C ILE A 91 -7.43 5.94 2.93
N ALA A 92 -6.42 6.74 3.30
CA ALA A 92 -6.62 8.04 3.93
C ALA A 92 -7.42 9.00 3.03
N ALA A 93 -7.12 9.02 1.73
CA ALA A 93 -7.85 9.83 0.75
C ALA A 93 -9.32 9.38 0.62
N ALA A 94 -9.57 8.07 0.58
CA ALA A 94 -10.92 7.51 0.52
C ALA A 94 -11.73 7.82 1.80
N ILE A 95 -11.11 7.69 2.98
CA ILE A 95 -11.75 8.05 4.25
C ILE A 95 -12.11 9.54 4.27
N LYS A 96 -11.16 10.42 3.94
CA LYS A 96 -11.40 11.87 3.87
C LYS A 96 -12.54 12.20 2.90
N ALA A 97 -12.58 11.52 1.76
CA ALA A 97 -13.63 11.68 0.76
C ALA A 97 -15.02 11.26 1.27
N LEU A 98 -15.10 10.26 2.16
CA LEU A 98 -16.35 9.73 2.69
C LEU A 98 -16.86 10.47 3.93
N THR A 99 -15.97 10.86 4.84
CA THR A 99 -16.36 11.41 6.15
C THR A 99 -16.09 12.90 6.29
N GLY A 100 -15.32 13.50 5.37
CA GLY A 100 -14.79 14.86 5.52
C GLY A 100 -13.70 14.98 6.60
N VAL A 101 -13.43 13.91 7.35
CA VAL A 101 -12.43 13.89 8.43
C VAL A 101 -11.05 13.69 7.81
N SER A 102 -10.17 14.66 8.00
CA SER A 102 -8.74 14.50 7.73
C SER A 102 -8.10 13.67 8.84
N ILE A 103 -7.43 12.57 8.48
CA ILE A 103 -6.53 11.88 9.42
C ILE A 103 -5.48 12.92 9.84
N PRO A 104 -5.36 13.23 11.14
CA PRO A 104 -4.40 14.22 11.60
C PRO A 104 -3.01 13.82 11.15
N ASN A 105 -2.22 14.80 10.75
CA ASN A 105 -0.89 14.56 10.19
C ASN A 105 0.10 14.37 11.36
N ILE A 106 -0.08 13.28 12.13
CA ILE A 106 0.61 13.01 13.40
C ILE A 106 2.15 13.03 13.24
N PHE A 107 2.66 12.78 12.03
CA PHE A 107 4.09 12.74 11.72
C PHE A 107 4.65 14.01 11.05
N THR A 108 3.83 14.99 10.67
CA THR A 108 4.31 16.21 10.00
C THR A 108 3.86 17.51 10.68
N GLU A 109 3.09 17.44 11.76
CA GLU A 109 2.96 18.58 12.67
C GLU A 109 4.33 18.91 13.27
N LYS A 110 5.07 19.80 12.61
CA LYS A 110 6.05 20.63 13.31
C LYS A 110 5.30 21.23 14.49
N ARG A 111 5.63 20.82 15.72
CA ARG A 111 5.15 21.50 16.93
C ARG A 111 5.33 22.99 16.68
N LYS A 112 4.23 23.70 16.49
CA LYS A 112 4.23 25.16 16.44
C LYS A 112 4.70 25.55 17.84
N LYS A 113 5.96 25.95 17.94
CA LYS A 113 6.55 26.40 19.20
C LYS A 113 5.86 27.73 19.47
N ASP A 114 4.80 27.72 20.29
CA ASP A 114 4.14 28.93 20.76
C ASP A 114 5.21 29.79 21.43
N SER A 115 5.68 30.76 20.66
CA SER A 115 6.62 31.78 21.07
C SER A 115 5.75 32.98 21.45
N HIS A 116 5.16 32.90 22.64
CA HIS A 116 4.64 34.08 23.32
C HIS A 116 5.76 34.61 24.21
N GLU A 117 6.57 35.50 23.63
CA GLU A 117 7.27 36.57 24.35
C GLU A 117 6.71 37.90 23.85
#